data_AF-A0A9E5MVQ2-F1
#
_entry.id   AF-A0A9E5MVQ2-F1
#
_cell.length_a   1.000
_cell.length_b   1.000
_cell.length_c   1.000
_cell.angle_alpha   90.00
_cell.angle_beta   90.00
_cell.angle_gamma   90.00
#
_symmetry.space_group_name_H-M   'P 1'
#
loop_
_entity.id
_entity.type
_entity.pdbx_description
1 polymer ?
#
loop_
_entity_poly.entity_id
_entity_poly.type
_entity_poly.pdbx_seq_one_letter_code
_entity_poly.pdbx_strand_id
1 'polypeptide(L)'
;ASGKAVTFLTAVCILDPLAKTRYEHIDHTTVWFRDFDRRLAEAYLRHDQPYDCAGSFKLEGAGFVLFESVNTDDPTALIGLPMIWLADRLLQLGYLAP
;
A
#
# COMPACT_ATOMS: atom_id res chain seq x y z
N ALA A 1 8.88 -9.77 -10.18
CA ALA A 1 8.53 -10.74 -9.12
C ALA A 1 7.54 -11.81 -9.61
N SER A 2 7.54 -12.20 -10.90
CA SER A 2 6.62 -13.23 -11.43
C SER A 2 6.66 -14.50 -10.58
N GLY A 3 5.49 -15.03 -10.24
CA GLY A 3 5.33 -16.26 -9.44
C GLY A 3 5.83 -16.17 -8.00
N LYS A 4 5.97 -14.96 -7.44
CA LYS A 4 6.50 -14.73 -6.08
C LYS A 4 5.57 -13.87 -5.25
N ALA A 5 5.60 -14.08 -3.94
CA ALA A 5 5.08 -13.15 -2.96
C ALA A 5 6.07 -12.00 -2.72
N VAL A 6 5.54 -10.79 -2.54
CA VAL A 6 6.28 -9.62 -2.06
C VAL A 6 5.48 -8.98 -0.93
N THR A 7 6.14 -8.71 0.19
CA THR A 7 5.53 -8.03 1.34
C THR A 7 5.97 -6.56 1.36
N PHE A 8 4.98 -5.68 1.46
CA PHE A 8 5.11 -4.24 1.59
C PHE A 8 4.81 -3.84 3.03
N LEU A 9 5.64 -2.95 3.56
CA LEU A 9 5.49 -2.39 4.90
C LEU A 9 5.27 -0.90 4.78
N THR A 10 4.14 -0.41 5.28
CA THR A 10 3.84 1.02 5.29
C THR A 10 3.70 1.47 6.72
N ALA A 11 4.63 2.32 7.16
CA ALA A 11 4.66 2.86 8.50
C ALA A 11 4.08 4.27 8.54
N VAL A 12 3.34 4.58 9.60
CA VAL A 12 2.83 5.93 9.90
C VAL A 12 3.11 6.28 11.36
N CYS A 13 3.37 7.57 11.61
CA CYS A 13 3.56 8.11 12.95
C CYS A 13 2.82 9.45 13.08
N ILE A 14 2.07 9.61 14.17
CA ILE A 14 1.46 10.87 14.59
C ILE A 14 2.18 11.34 15.85
N LEU A 15 2.69 12.56 15.83
CA LEU A 15 3.26 13.22 16.99
C LEU A 15 2.24 14.19 17.58
N ASP A 16 1.83 13.95 18.83
CA ASP A 16 1.04 14.90 19.61
C ASP A 16 1.97 15.69 20.54
N PRO A 17 2.26 16.97 20.23
CA PRO A 17 3.16 17.79 21.04
C PRO A 17 2.53 18.23 22.37
N LEU A 18 1.20 18.28 22.46
CA LEU A 18 0.48 18.70 23.67
C LEU A 18 0.47 17.55 24.68
N ALA A 19 0.09 16.35 24.24
CA ALA A 19 0.12 15.15 25.07
C ALA A 19 1.54 14.56 25.21
N LYS A 20 2.53 15.08 24.47
CA LYS A 20 3.90 14.56 24.39
C LYS A 20 3.94 13.05 24.09
N THR A 21 3.03 12.61 23.25
CA THR A 21 2.82 11.20 22.91
C THR A 21 3.03 11.00 21.42
N ARG A 22 3.52 9.81 21.04
CA ARG A 22 3.57 9.38 19.64
C ARG A 22 2.67 8.16 19.46
N TYR A 23 1.99 8.11 18.32
CA TYR A 23 1.18 6.97 17.90
C TYR A 23 1.79 6.42 16.63
N GLU A 24 2.11 5.13 16.62
CA GLU A 24 2.84 4.48 15.53
C GLU A 24 2.08 3.24 15.07
N HIS A 25 2.14 2.97 13.77
CA HIS A 25 1.57 1.78 13.17
C HIS A 25 2.35 1.37 11.93
N ILE A 26 2.43 0.06 11.71
CA ILE A 26 3.01 -0.54 10.52
C ILE A 26 1.94 -1.48 9.96
N ASP A 27 1.49 -1.19 8.75
CA ASP A 27 0.66 -2.12 7.98
C ASP A 27 1.55 -3.10 7.21
N HIS A 28 1.08 -4.34 7.12
CA HIS A 28 1.72 -5.41 6.38
C HIS A 28 0.82 -5.87 5.24
N THR A 29 1.21 -5.56 4.01
CA THR A 29 0.48 -6.00 2.82
C THR A 29 1.30 -7.01 2.03
N THR A 30 0.76 -8.20 1.78
CA THR A 30 1.42 -9.23 0.96
C THR A 30 0.74 -9.35 -0.40
N VAL A 31 1.49 -9.11 -1.47
CA VAL A 31 1.05 -9.24 -2.86
C VAL A 31 1.64 -10.52 -3.43
N TRP A 32 0.77 -11.43 -3.87
CA TRP A 32 1.15 -12.60 -4.65
C TRP A 32 1.05 -12.25 -6.12
N PHE A 33 2.18 -12.30 -6.83
CA PHE A 33 2.20 -12.12 -8.28
C PHE A 33 1.90 -13.44 -8.95
N ARG A 34 1.00 -13.41 -9.94
CA ARG A 34 0.80 -14.56 -10.82
C ARG A 34 2.06 -14.81 -11.64
N ASP A 35 2.12 -15.97 -12.30
CA ASP A 35 3.10 -16.15 -13.36
C ASP A 35 2.72 -15.33 -14.60
N PHE A 36 3.64 -14.50 -15.05
CA PHE A 36 3.48 -13.68 -16.26
C PHE A 36 4.76 -13.65 -17.07
N ASP A 37 4.60 -13.55 -18.39
CA ASP A 37 5.72 -13.43 -19.29
C ASP A 37 6.19 -11.98 -19.45
N ARG A 38 7.28 -11.82 -20.20
CA ARG A 38 7.84 -10.50 -20.49
C ARG A 38 6.88 -9.60 -21.26
N ARG A 39 6.02 -10.17 -22.12
CA ARG A 39 5.10 -9.40 -22.97
C ARG A 39 4.05 -8.70 -22.13
N LEU A 40 3.44 -9.42 -21.18
CA LEU A 40 2.48 -8.84 -20.25
C LEU A 40 3.14 -7.77 -19.37
N ALA A 41 4.34 -8.05 -18.85
CA ALA A 41 5.08 -7.07 -18.04
C ALA A 41 5.35 -5.77 -18.82
N GLU A 42 5.79 -5.86 -20.07
CA GLU A 42 6.07 -4.67 -20.90
C GLU A 42 4.80 -3.92 -21.31
N ALA A 43 3.71 -4.63 -21.60
CA ALA A 43 2.43 -4.01 -21.89
C ALA A 43 1.94 -3.21 -20.67
N TYR A 44 2.04 -3.79 -19.48
CA TYR A 44 1.73 -3.12 -18.22
C TYR A 44 2.59 -1.87 -18.01
N LEU A 45 3.91 -1.99 -18.14
CA LEU A 45 4.84 -0.87 -17.94
C LEU A 45 4.56 0.30 -18.91
N ARG A 46 4.23 0.02 -20.17
CA ARG A 46 3.85 1.07 -21.15
C ARG A 46 2.52 1.75 -20.81
N HIS A 47 1.58 1.00 -20.24
CA HIS A 47 0.25 1.48 -19.88
C HIS A 47 0.28 2.36 -18.63
N ASP A 48 0.78 1.84 -17.51
CA ASP A 48 0.74 2.50 -16.21
C ASP A 48 1.94 3.42 -15.93
N GLN A 49 3.04 3.20 -16.67
CA GLN A 49 4.32 3.88 -16.46
C GLN A 49 4.70 4.03 -14.98
N PRO A 50 4.70 2.94 -14.17
CA PRO A 50 4.93 3.00 -12.73
C PRO A 50 6.43 3.10 -12.39
N TYR A 51 7.18 3.88 -13.17
CA TYR A 51 8.63 3.95 -13.08
C TYR A 51 9.12 4.68 -11.82
N ASP A 52 8.24 5.45 -11.20
CA ASP A 52 8.42 6.16 -9.95
C ASP A 52 7.94 5.38 -8.72
N CYS A 53 7.39 4.16 -8.90
CA CYS A 53 6.86 3.35 -7.82
C CYS A 53 7.85 2.29 -7.34
N ALA A 54 7.91 2.09 -6.02
CA ALA A 54 8.62 0.95 -5.44
C ALA A 54 7.99 -0.36 -5.93
N GLY A 55 8.79 -1.24 -6.52
CA GLY A 55 8.30 -2.50 -7.11
C GLY A 55 7.70 -2.37 -8.51
N SER A 56 7.67 -1.16 -9.09
CA SER A 56 7.21 -0.88 -10.46
C SER A 56 5.81 -1.41 -10.77
N PHE A 57 4.88 -1.26 -9.83
CA PHE A 57 3.45 -1.43 -10.05
C PHE A 57 2.64 -0.42 -9.22
N LYS A 58 1.36 -0.28 -9.56
CA LYS A 58 0.37 0.53 -8.84
C LYS A 58 -0.86 -0.32 -8.52
N LEU A 59 -1.31 -0.30 -7.26
CA LEU A 59 -2.55 -1.00 -6.87
C LEU A 59 -3.77 -0.27 -7.46
N GLU A 60 -3.69 1.05 -7.51
CA GLU A 60 -4.69 1.99 -8.01
C GLU A 60 -4.74 2.08 -9.55
N GLY A 61 -3.78 1.44 -10.23
CA GLY A 61 -3.69 1.36 -11.69
C GLY A 61 -4.07 -0.01 -12.25
N ALA A 62 -3.50 -0.37 -13.39
CA ALA A 62 -3.68 -1.68 -14.00
C ALA A 62 -2.88 -2.81 -13.32
N GLY A 63 -2.33 -2.60 -12.12
CA GLY A 63 -1.48 -3.58 -11.43
C GLY A 63 -2.20 -4.92 -11.19
N PHE A 64 -3.53 -4.91 -11.07
CA PHE A 64 -4.35 -6.11 -10.91
C PHE A 64 -4.13 -7.18 -12.00
N VAL A 65 -3.63 -6.82 -13.18
CA VAL A 65 -3.29 -7.79 -14.23
C VAL A 65 -2.07 -8.65 -13.89
N LEU A 66 -1.20 -8.18 -12.99
CA LEU A 66 0.03 -8.86 -12.55
C LEU A 66 -0.17 -9.64 -11.24
N PHE A 67 -1.24 -9.39 -10.50
CA PHE A 67 -1.47 -9.98 -9.18
C PHE A 67 -2.34 -11.23 -9.28
N GLU A 68 -2.05 -12.22 -8.47
CA GLU A 68 -2.93 -13.37 -8.20
C GLU A 68 -3.82 -13.05 -7.00
N SER A 69 -3.24 -12.53 -5.92
CA SER A 69 -3.99 -12.08 -4.74
C SER A 69 -3.24 -10.99 -3.99
N VAL A 70 -3.98 -10.21 -3.20
CA VAL A 70 -3.46 -9.22 -2.26
C VAL A 70 -4.07 -9.51 -0.90
N ASN A 71 -3.24 -9.69 0.11
CA ASN A 71 -3.66 -9.86 1.50
C ASN A 71 -3.22 -8.63 2.30
N THR A 72 -4.19 -7.90 2.85
CA THR A 72 -4.00 -6.63 3.54
C THR A 72 -5.18 -6.36 4.48
N ASP A 73 -4.90 -5.76 5.63
CA ASP A 73 -5.93 -5.22 6.52
C ASP A 73 -6.37 -3.80 6.08
N ASP A 74 -5.52 -3.11 5.31
CA ASP A 74 -5.77 -1.77 4.81
C ASP A 74 -5.21 -1.56 3.38
N PRO A 75 -6.08 -1.61 2.33
CA PRO A 75 -5.65 -1.39 0.95
C PRO A 75 -4.98 -0.05 0.69
N THR A 76 -5.28 0.98 1.50
CA THR A 76 -4.67 2.31 1.35
C THR A 76 -3.21 2.34 1.82
N ALA A 77 -2.83 1.41 2.69
CA ALA A 77 -1.44 1.25 3.11
C ALA A 77 -0.53 0.88 1.94
N LEU A 78 -0.98 0.01 1.02
CA LEU A 78 -0.19 -0.35 -0.15
C LEU A 78 -0.03 0.81 -1.14
N ILE A 79 -0.98 1.75 -1.16
CA ILE A 79 -0.87 3.00 -1.94
C ILE A 79 0.16 3.94 -1.29
N GLY A 80 0.21 3.97 0.05
CA GLY A 80 1.28 4.64 0.79
C GLY A 80 0.92 5.19 2.16
N LEU A 81 -0.33 5.08 2.61
CA LEU A 81 -0.74 5.55 3.94
C LEU A 81 -1.86 4.67 4.50
N PRO A 82 -1.71 4.05 5.69
CA PRO A 82 -2.73 3.19 6.28
C PRO A 82 -3.86 4.05 6.87
N MET A 83 -4.81 4.42 6.01
CA MET A 83 -5.91 5.33 6.31
C MET A 83 -6.90 4.77 7.33
N ILE A 84 -7.11 3.45 7.42
CA ILE A 84 -8.03 2.86 8.39
C ILE A 84 -7.51 3.12 9.81
N TRP A 85 -6.23 2.80 10.06
CA TRP A 85 -5.60 3.08 11.34
C TRP A 85 -5.50 4.59 11.61
N LEU A 86 -5.13 5.36 10.60
CA LEU A 86 -4.99 6.82 10.73
C LEU A 86 -6.32 7.48 11.06
N ALA A 87 -7.41 7.10 10.38
CA ALA A 87 -8.74 7.64 10.63
C ALA A 87 -9.22 7.32 12.04
N ASP A 88 -9.09 6.07 12.50
CA ASP A 88 -9.42 5.68 13.89
C ASP A 88 -8.64 6.53 14.90
N ARG A 89 -7.33 6.72 14.67
CA ARG A 89 -6.48 7.52 15.56
C ARG A 89 -6.89 8.99 15.57
N LEU A 90 -7.18 9.57 14.41
CA LEU A 90 -7.62 10.97 14.31
C LEU A 90 -9.01 11.18 14.92
N LEU A 91 -9.91 10.20 14.83
CA LEU A 91 -11.21 10.23 15.49
C LEU A 91 -11.05 10.25 17.02
N GLN A 92 -10.19 9.38 17.56
CA GLN A 92 -9.89 9.31 19.00
C GLN A 92 -9.24 10.59 19.53
N LEU A 93 -8.45 11.28 18.69
CA LEU A 93 -7.82 12.56 19.01
C LEU A 93 -8.73 13.77 18.77
N GLY A 94 -9.93 13.58 18.20
CA GLY A 94 -10.87 14.66 17.91
C GLY A 94 -10.53 15.51 16.68
N TYR A 95 -9.69 15.01 15.78
CA TYR A 95 -9.29 15.70 14.54
C TYR A 95 -10.02 15.20 13.28
N LEU A 96 -10.86 14.18 13.40
CA LEU A 96 -11.73 13.70 12.32
C LEU A 96 -13.18 13.73 12.78
N ALA A 97 -14.03 14.43 12.03
CA ALA A 97 -15.47 14.46 12.22
C ALA A 97 -16.14 13.52 11.18
N PRO A 98 -17.29 12.89 11.52
CA PRO A 98 -18.05 12.08 10.58
C PRO A 98 -18.58 12.87 9.37
#